data_AF-A0A1C6VZK8-F1
#
_entry.id   AF-A0A1C6VZK8-F1
#
_cell.length_a   1.000
_cell.length_b   1.000
_cell.length_c   1.000
_cell.angle_alpha   90.00
_cell.angle_beta   90.00
_cell.angle_gamma   90.00
#
_symmetry.space_group_name_H-M   'P 1'
#
loop_
_entity.id
_entity.type
_entity.pdbx_description
1 polymer ?
#
loop_
_entity_poly.entity_id
_entity_poly.type
_entity_poly.pdbx_seq_one_letter_code
_entity_poly.pdbx_strand_id
1 'polypeptide(L)'
;MPEEKPKPAAEPKKDRPPARPVVPGPIGPLVPPYRGPGRVTNVVPATRWRARCGPRVAHTARGPSWTCDACGRDWPCPALRATPTDAARRATLIPEYSRITRQAIRDLRGRPEGPDPVAIVRRFLWFLPLTDEEARAVALRLR
;
A
#
# COMPACT_ATOMS: atom_id res chain seq x y z
N MET A 1 -62.37 -17.09 13.83
CA MET A 1 -61.37 -17.58 14.80
C MET A 1 -60.09 -16.78 14.55
N PRO A 2 -59.61 -16.03 15.57
CA PRO A 2 -58.57 -15.02 15.45
C PRO A 2 -57.18 -15.58 15.12
N GLU A 3 -56.36 -14.74 14.48
CA GLU A 3 -54.95 -14.94 14.13
C GLU A 3 -54.08 -15.24 15.35
N GLU A 4 -53.30 -16.32 15.31
CA GLU A 4 -52.14 -16.50 16.20
C GLU A 4 -50.84 -16.33 15.42
N LYS A 5 -50.37 -15.09 15.41
CA LYS A 5 -49.04 -14.69 14.96
C LYS A 5 -48.02 -15.13 16.01
N PRO A 6 -47.02 -15.97 15.69
CA PRO A 6 -46.02 -16.35 16.68
C PRO A 6 -45.15 -15.12 17.03
N LYS A 7 -45.09 -14.88 18.34
CA LYS A 7 -44.33 -13.84 19.04
C LYS A 7 -42.82 -14.00 18.76
N PRO A 8 -42.08 -12.94 18.40
CA PRO A 8 -40.63 -13.05 18.24
C PRO A 8 -39.97 -13.31 19.60
N ALA A 9 -39.07 -14.29 19.61
CA ALA A 9 -38.26 -14.66 20.76
C ALA A 9 -37.29 -13.53 21.13
N ALA A 10 -37.07 -13.37 22.44
CA ALA A 10 -36.21 -12.35 23.02
C ALA A 10 -34.75 -12.50 22.56
N GLU A 11 -34.11 -11.37 22.23
CA GLU A 11 -32.69 -11.31 21.92
C GLU A 11 -31.83 -11.75 23.13
N PRO A 12 -30.73 -12.50 22.89
CA PRO A 12 -29.79 -12.83 23.96
C PRO A 12 -29.03 -11.57 24.39
N LYS A 13 -29.10 -11.24 25.68
CA LYS A 13 -28.35 -10.15 26.30
C LYS A 13 -26.86 -10.39 26.07
N LYS A 14 -26.18 -9.40 25.48
CA LYS A 14 -24.72 -9.39 25.36
C LYS A 14 -24.12 -9.26 26.76
N ASP A 15 -23.57 -10.34 27.29
CA ASP A 15 -22.73 -10.30 28.48
C ASP A 15 -21.58 -9.31 28.26
N ARG A 16 -21.46 -8.34 29.17
CA ARG A 16 -20.28 -7.45 29.22
C ARG A 16 -19.05 -8.32 29.51
N PRO A 17 -17.91 -8.08 28.85
CA PRO A 17 -16.68 -8.74 29.23
C PRO A 17 -16.31 -8.34 30.67
N PRO A 18 -15.72 -9.27 31.47
CA PRO A 18 -15.39 -9.00 32.87
C PRO A 18 -14.37 -7.87 32.98
N ALA A 19 -14.51 -7.07 34.04
CA ALA A 19 -13.56 -6.03 34.38
C ALA A 19 -12.15 -6.61 34.57
N ARG A 20 -11.14 -5.93 34.03
CA ARG A 20 -9.73 -6.32 34.21
C ARG A 20 -9.36 -6.25 35.69
N PRO A 21 -8.61 -7.22 36.24
CA PRO A 21 -8.14 -7.16 37.61
C PRO A 21 -7.19 -5.96 37.79
N VAL A 22 -7.46 -5.15 38.81
CA VAL A 22 -6.56 -4.08 39.26
C VAL A 22 -5.39 -4.74 39.97
N VAL A 23 -4.22 -4.70 39.34
CA VAL A 23 -2.97 -5.17 39.96
C VAL A 23 -2.46 -4.07 40.90
N PRO A 24 -2.27 -4.34 42.21
CA PRO A 24 -1.65 -3.38 43.11
C PRO A 24 -0.21 -3.13 42.66
N GLY A 25 0.11 -1.87 42.34
CA GLY A 25 1.49 -1.46 42.09
C GLY A 25 2.34 -1.58 43.36
N PRO A 26 3.66 -1.79 43.25
CA PRO A 26 4.53 -1.87 44.42
C PRO A 26 4.57 -0.52 45.13
N ILE A 27 4.11 -0.52 46.38
CA ILE A 27 4.32 0.56 47.35
C ILE A 27 5.76 0.42 47.84
N GLY A 28 6.65 1.29 47.37
CA GLY A 28 8.03 1.36 47.84
C GLY A 28 8.71 2.65 47.38
N PRO A 29 9.57 3.27 48.22
CA PRO A 29 10.22 4.53 47.87
C PRO A 29 11.22 4.35 46.71
N LEU A 30 11.30 5.38 45.85
CA LEU A 30 12.31 5.56 44.81
C LEU A 30 13.72 5.42 45.40
N VAL A 31 14.39 4.29 45.14
CA VAL A 31 15.84 4.15 45.35
C VAL A 31 16.44 3.66 44.03
N PRO A 32 17.18 4.52 43.29
CA PRO A 32 17.97 4.07 42.15
C PRO A 32 19.09 3.14 42.64
N PRO A 33 19.36 1.98 42.00
CA PRO A 33 20.52 1.19 42.35
C PRO A 33 21.78 1.98 41.97
N TYR A 34 22.65 2.15 42.96
CA TYR A 34 23.98 2.74 42.86
C TYR A 34 24.75 2.22 41.63
N ARG A 35 25.22 3.16 40.78
CA ARG A 35 25.89 2.89 39.50
C ARG A 35 27.41 3.00 39.70
N GLY A 36 28.09 1.88 39.94
CA GLY A 36 29.56 1.81 39.92
C GLY A 36 30.14 2.01 38.50
N PRO A 37 31.43 2.38 38.35
CA PRO A 37 32.03 2.63 37.06
C PRO A 37 32.52 1.31 36.45
N GLY A 38 31.63 0.63 35.71
CA GLY A 38 31.93 -0.62 35.02
C GLY A 38 31.44 -0.56 33.57
N ARG A 39 32.38 -0.61 32.62
CA ARG A 39 32.16 -0.68 31.18
C ARG A 39 31.15 -1.76 30.79
N VAL A 40 30.09 -1.41 30.06
CA VAL A 40 29.71 -2.00 28.74
C VAL A 40 28.78 -1.01 28.04
N THR A 41 29.25 -0.37 26.98
CA THR A 41 28.41 0.38 26.04
C THR A 41 27.60 -0.61 25.20
N ASN A 42 26.41 -1.00 25.67
CA ASN A 42 25.36 -1.49 24.78
C ASN A 42 24.72 -0.31 24.03
N VAL A 43 25.55 0.42 23.27
CA VAL A 43 25.05 1.34 22.26
C VAL A 43 24.76 0.49 21.04
N VAL A 44 23.52 0.00 20.93
CA VAL A 44 23.01 -0.47 19.66
C VAL A 44 23.16 0.70 18.68
N PRO A 45 23.88 0.57 17.56
CA PRO A 45 24.07 1.68 16.64
C PRO A 45 22.70 2.18 16.17
N ALA A 46 22.44 3.49 16.27
CA ALA A 46 21.22 4.12 15.76
C ALA A 46 21.01 3.87 14.24
N THR A 47 22.00 3.35 13.55
CA THR A 47 21.91 2.93 12.14
C THR A 47 20.98 1.73 11.91
N ARG A 48 20.65 0.93 12.93
CA ARG A 48 19.62 -0.14 12.80
C ARG A 48 18.21 0.40 12.57
N TRP A 49 17.93 1.66 12.88
CA TRP A 49 16.61 2.28 12.73
C TRP A 49 16.48 3.18 11.48
N ARG A 50 17.51 3.27 10.63
CA ARG A 50 17.42 4.00 9.34
C ARG A 50 16.72 3.22 8.22
N ALA A 51 16.02 2.15 8.54
CA ALA A 51 15.22 1.38 7.60
C ALA A 51 13.85 1.08 8.18
N ARG A 52 12.97 2.08 8.18
CA ARG A 52 11.57 1.98 7.74
C ARG A 52 10.86 3.30 8.04
N CYS A 53 10.31 3.90 6.97
CA CYS A 53 9.44 5.06 6.99
C CYS A 53 10.15 6.42 7.20
N GLY A 54 11.02 6.80 6.25
CA GLY A 54 10.95 8.19 5.79
C GLY A 54 9.53 8.47 5.27
N PRO A 55 9.07 9.73 5.19
CA PRO A 55 7.74 10.04 4.67
C PRO A 55 7.56 9.28 3.35
N ARG A 56 6.44 8.56 3.20
CA ARG A 56 6.09 7.91 1.94
C ARG A 56 5.96 9.02 0.90
N VAL A 57 7.05 9.37 0.24
CA VAL A 57 6.99 10.29 -0.88
C VAL A 57 6.09 9.62 -1.90
N ALA A 58 4.97 10.25 -2.22
CA ALA A 58 4.05 9.71 -3.19
C ALA A 58 4.81 9.60 -4.51
N HIS A 59 4.93 8.38 -5.04
CA HIS A 59 5.58 8.12 -6.32
C HIS A 59 4.61 8.46 -7.46
N THR A 60 4.37 9.76 -7.66
CA THR A 60 3.48 10.30 -8.69
C THR A 60 4.15 10.29 -10.06
N ALA A 61 3.32 10.27 -11.10
CA ALA A 61 3.74 10.34 -12.49
C ALA A 61 3.76 11.79 -12.98
N ARG A 62 4.83 12.18 -13.67
CA ARG A 62 4.96 13.46 -14.35
C ARG A 62 4.95 13.29 -15.87
N GLY A 63 3.82 13.59 -16.50
CA GLY A 63 3.73 13.69 -17.96
C GLY A 63 4.39 14.97 -18.49
N PRO A 64 4.77 15.04 -19.78
CA PRO A 64 4.63 14.02 -20.81
C PRO A 64 5.86 13.09 -20.94
N SER A 65 6.88 13.27 -20.09
CA SER A 65 8.05 12.37 -20.02
C SER A 65 7.76 11.07 -19.27
N TRP A 66 6.69 11.05 -18.48
CA TRP A 66 6.27 9.91 -17.65
C TRP A 66 7.37 9.41 -16.74
N THR A 67 8.02 10.35 -16.07
CA THR A 67 9.02 10.12 -15.03
C THR A 67 8.38 10.24 -13.65
N CYS A 68 8.96 9.58 -12.65
CA CYS A 68 8.48 9.64 -11.28
C CYS A 68 9.06 10.88 -10.59
N ASP A 69 8.20 11.72 -9.99
CA ASP A 69 8.64 12.93 -9.28
C ASP A 69 9.58 12.64 -8.12
N ALA A 70 9.40 11.50 -7.45
CA ALA A 70 10.20 11.11 -6.29
C ALA A 70 11.56 10.49 -6.67
N CYS A 71 11.63 9.77 -7.79
CA CYS A 71 12.81 8.98 -8.15
C CYS A 71 13.58 9.51 -9.37
N GLY A 72 12.97 10.37 -10.19
CA GLY A 72 13.49 10.78 -11.50
C GLY A 72 13.52 9.67 -12.55
N ARG A 73 13.13 8.44 -12.22
CA ARG A 73 13.12 7.27 -13.12
C ARG A 73 11.82 7.17 -13.89
N ASP A 74 11.81 6.35 -14.94
CA ASP A 74 10.61 5.93 -15.64
C ASP A 74 9.49 5.48 -14.69
N TRP A 75 8.33 6.11 -14.83
CA TRP A 75 7.12 5.76 -14.09
C TRP A 75 6.34 4.65 -14.83
N PRO A 76 5.83 3.61 -14.15
CA PRO A 76 5.88 3.37 -12.70
C PRO A 76 7.28 2.92 -12.27
N CYS A 77 7.83 3.64 -11.27
CA CYS A 77 9.20 3.41 -10.83
C CYS A 77 9.34 2.10 -10.02
N PRO A 78 10.56 1.55 -9.88
CA PRO A 78 10.78 0.29 -9.15
C PRO A 78 10.25 0.31 -7.71
N ALA A 79 10.32 1.45 -7.02
CA ALA A 79 9.81 1.58 -5.66
C ALA A 79 8.27 1.43 -5.59
N LEU A 80 7.55 2.01 -6.56
CA LEU A 80 6.11 1.84 -6.68
C LEU A 80 5.77 0.37 -7.02
N ARG A 81 6.48 -0.22 -7.99
CA ARG A 81 6.28 -1.60 -8.46
C ARG A 81 6.61 -2.66 -7.39
N ALA A 82 7.48 -2.34 -6.44
CA ALA A 82 7.78 -3.23 -5.32
C ALA A 82 6.64 -3.35 -4.30
N THR A 83 5.60 -2.52 -4.41
CA THR A 83 4.46 -2.57 -3.49
C THR A 83 3.63 -3.83 -3.73
N PRO A 84 3.44 -4.70 -2.71
CA PRO A 84 2.59 -5.87 -2.86
C PRO A 84 1.18 -5.49 -3.30
N THR A 85 0.72 -6.13 -4.37
CA THR A 85 -0.60 -5.88 -4.97
C THR A 85 -1.36 -7.20 -5.10
N ASP A 86 -2.19 -7.48 -4.12
CA ASP A 86 -3.11 -8.63 -4.13
C ASP A 86 -4.28 -8.41 -5.11
N ALA A 87 -5.10 -9.43 -5.34
CA ALA A 87 -6.20 -9.38 -6.29
C ALA A 87 -7.23 -8.27 -6.00
N ALA A 88 -7.59 -8.05 -4.73
CA ALA A 88 -8.54 -7.01 -4.35
C ALA A 88 -7.95 -5.62 -4.62
N ARG A 89 -6.68 -5.42 -4.27
CA ARG A 89 -5.97 -4.18 -4.58
C ARG A 89 -5.78 -3.95 -6.08
N ARG A 90 -5.51 -4.99 -6.87
CA ARG A 90 -5.43 -4.87 -8.34
C ARG A 90 -6.74 -4.32 -8.90
N ALA A 91 -7.88 -4.84 -8.45
CA ALA A 91 -9.19 -4.40 -8.92
C ALA A 91 -9.44 -2.91 -8.65
N THR A 92 -8.98 -2.37 -7.51
CA THR A 92 -9.14 -0.94 -7.20
C THR A 92 -8.22 -0.03 -8.01
N LEU A 93 -7.06 -0.53 -8.46
CA LEU A 93 -6.11 0.24 -9.27
C LEU A 93 -6.51 0.32 -10.75
N ILE A 94 -7.25 -0.65 -11.29
CA ILE A 94 -7.59 -0.71 -12.72
C ILE A 94 -8.19 0.59 -13.28
N PRO A 95 -9.22 1.22 -12.66
CA PRO A 95 -9.85 2.40 -13.25
C PRO A 95 -8.90 3.59 -13.36
N GLU A 96 -8.15 3.86 -12.29
CA GLU A 96 -7.18 4.96 -12.23
C GLU A 96 -6.03 4.73 -13.21
N TYR A 97 -5.42 3.56 -13.17
CA TYR A 97 -4.26 3.26 -14.01
C TYR A 97 -4.65 3.12 -15.50
N SER A 98 -5.88 2.72 -15.82
CA SER A 98 -6.38 2.74 -17.20
C SER A 98 -6.45 4.17 -17.76
N ARG A 99 -6.90 5.14 -16.94
CA ARG A 99 -6.93 6.56 -17.32
C ARG A 99 -5.52 7.10 -17.53
N ILE A 100 -4.60 6.79 -16.62
CA ILE A 100 -3.20 7.21 -16.71
C ILE A 100 -2.54 6.59 -17.96
N THR A 101 -2.75 5.30 -18.21
CA THR A 101 -2.20 4.58 -19.37
C THR A 101 -2.68 5.18 -20.69
N ARG A 102 -3.96 5.55 -20.79
CA ARG A 102 -4.49 6.25 -21.97
C ARG A 102 -3.75 7.55 -22.25
N GLN A 103 -3.51 8.36 -21.24
CA GLN A 103 -2.77 9.62 -21.41
C GLN A 103 -1.31 9.34 -21.82
N ALA A 104 -0.68 8.33 -21.21
CA ALA A 104 0.68 7.94 -21.56
C ALA A 104 0.82 7.44 -23.00
N ILE A 105 -0.16 6.67 -23.49
CA ILE A 105 -0.21 6.27 -24.90
C ILE A 105 -0.24 7.51 -25.79
N ARG A 106 -1.04 8.54 -25.47
CA ARG A 106 -1.11 9.77 -26.27
C ARG A 106 0.21 10.55 -26.27
N ASP A 107 0.87 10.64 -25.11
CA ASP A 107 2.07 11.46 -24.94
C ASP A 107 3.36 10.80 -25.48
N LEU A 108 3.42 9.47 -25.47
CA LEU A 108 4.60 8.68 -25.84
C LEU A 108 4.53 8.12 -27.26
N ARG A 109 3.32 7.87 -27.78
CA ARG A 109 3.13 7.37 -29.16
C ARG A 109 3.56 8.43 -30.18
N GLY A 110 4.11 7.98 -31.30
CA GLY A 110 4.50 8.84 -32.42
C GLY A 110 5.90 9.45 -32.29
N ARG A 111 6.62 9.17 -31.20
CA ARG A 111 8.07 9.44 -31.14
C ARG A 111 8.80 8.36 -31.95
N PRO A 112 9.76 8.71 -32.82
CA PRO A 112 10.47 7.73 -33.66
C PRO A 112 11.23 6.67 -32.84
N GLU A 113 11.63 7.01 -31.60
CA GLU A 113 12.22 6.08 -30.62
C GLU A 113 11.27 5.79 -29.43
N GLY A 114 9.98 6.10 -29.58
CA GLY A 114 8.99 5.93 -28.54
C GLY A 114 8.64 4.47 -28.30
N PRO A 115 8.26 4.09 -27.06
CA PRO A 115 7.76 2.74 -26.79
C PRO A 115 6.48 2.47 -27.60
N ASP A 116 6.39 1.27 -28.17
CA ASP A 116 5.14 0.77 -28.78
C ASP A 116 4.00 0.81 -27.75
N PRO A 117 2.76 1.20 -28.13
CA PRO A 117 1.57 1.12 -27.29
C PRO A 117 1.46 -0.14 -26.41
N VAL A 118 1.84 -1.32 -26.91
CA VAL A 118 1.81 -2.57 -26.11
C VAL A 118 2.81 -2.50 -24.94
N ALA A 119 4.03 -2.02 -25.21
CA ALA A 119 5.05 -1.81 -24.18
C ALA A 119 4.60 -0.78 -23.13
N ILE A 120 3.88 0.27 -23.54
CA ILE A 120 3.30 1.26 -22.62
C ILE A 120 2.26 0.59 -21.71
N VAL A 121 1.35 -0.22 -22.26
CA VAL A 121 0.33 -0.93 -21.47
C VAL A 121 0.98 -1.86 -20.45
N ARG A 122 1.94 -2.70 -20.87
CA ARG A 122 2.66 -3.61 -19.96
C ARG A 122 3.43 -2.87 -18.87
N ARG A 123 4.00 -1.70 -19.21
CA ARG A 123 4.71 -0.84 -18.26
C ARG A 123 3.76 -0.24 -17.23
N PHE A 124 2.64 0.34 -17.64
CA PHE A 124 1.73 1.06 -16.75
C PHE A 124 0.80 0.14 -15.95
N LEU A 125 0.33 -0.96 -16.56
CA LEU A 125 -0.50 -1.98 -15.92
C LEU A 125 0.35 -3.14 -15.37
N TRP A 126 1.53 -2.84 -14.85
CA TRP A 126 2.51 -3.81 -14.33
C TRP A 126 1.96 -4.80 -13.30
N PHE A 127 0.89 -4.43 -12.61
CA PHE A 127 0.24 -5.25 -11.59
C PHE A 127 -0.71 -6.29 -12.19
N LEU A 128 -1.03 -6.23 -13.49
CA LEU A 128 -1.84 -7.22 -14.18
C LEU A 128 -0.93 -8.24 -14.90
N PRO A 129 -1.19 -9.55 -14.77
CA PRO A 129 -0.45 -10.57 -15.51
C PRO A 129 -0.96 -10.64 -16.96
N LEU A 130 -0.71 -9.58 -17.74
CA LEU A 130 -1.14 -9.50 -19.13
C LEU A 130 -0.18 -10.28 -20.04
N THR A 131 -0.75 -11.10 -20.89
CA THR A 131 -0.08 -11.63 -22.09
C THR A 131 0.10 -10.53 -23.13
N ASP A 132 0.95 -10.76 -24.14
CA ASP A 132 1.15 -9.79 -25.22
C ASP A 132 -0.12 -9.57 -26.05
N GLU A 133 -0.94 -10.59 -26.23
CA GLU A 133 -2.21 -10.49 -26.94
C GLU A 133 -3.21 -9.63 -26.16
N GLU A 134 -3.34 -9.85 -24.85
CA GLU A 134 -4.20 -9.02 -23.99
C GLU A 134 -3.70 -7.58 -23.92
N ALA A 135 -2.38 -7.37 -23.82
CA ALA A 135 -1.79 -6.03 -23.82
C ALA A 135 -2.06 -5.29 -25.14
N ARG A 136 -2.01 -5.99 -26.28
CA ARG A 136 -2.43 -5.45 -27.59
C ARG A 136 -3.91 -5.10 -27.60
N ALA A 137 -4.79 -6.00 -27.14
CA ALA A 137 -6.23 -5.74 -27.09
C ALA A 137 -6.57 -4.51 -26.22
N VAL A 138 -5.91 -4.38 -25.07
CA VAL A 138 -6.04 -3.20 -24.20
C VAL A 138 -5.50 -1.95 -24.89
N ALA A 139 -4.33 -1.99 -25.52
CA ALA A 139 -3.77 -0.86 -26.26
C ALA A 139 -4.72 -0.37 -27.37
N LEU A 140 -5.34 -1.30 -28.09
CA LEU A 140 -6.34 -1.00 -29.14
C LEU A 140 -7.63 -0.36 -28.58
N ARG A 141 -7.98 -0.64 -27.32
CA ARG A 141 -9.15 -0.05 -26.65
C ARG A 141 -8.85 1.31 -26.02
N LEU A 142 -7.59 1.58 -25.68
CA LEU A 142 -7.16 2.82 -25.05
C LEU A 142 -6.71 3.91 -26.02
N ARG A 143 -6.54 3.59 -27.31
CA ARG A 143 -6.16 4.56 -28.36
C ARG A 143 -7.22 5.64 -28.60
#